data_AF-L1MBN5-F1
#
_entry.id   AF-L1MBN5-F1
#
_cell.length_a   1.000
_cell.length_b   1.000
_cell.length_c   1.000
_cell.angle_alpha   90.00
_cell.angle_beta   90.00
_cell.angle_gamma   90.00
#
_symmetry.space_group_name_H-M   'P 1'
#
loop_
_entity.id
_entity.type
_entity.pdbx_description
1 polymer ?
#
loop_
_entity_poly.entity_id
_entity_poly.type
_entity_poly.pdbx_seq_one_letter_code
_entity_poly.pdbx_strand_id
1 'polypeptide(L)'
;MQTTLFPDYFALDESCCLHRAEVVMEKLAQIPLDFLATNLERNTVLRRLSEIGITSLADIIRLQRCDVAEWEGVGPFFLHIFDEMRQEVRLHPEHLIEQWVLQRASWIFPIDDSIDDPWSLYHYVSPSTSIDTSSFDTLEDDLMQSIRQVEHTFTHLILLLKHRHPNKAAVLHRFLLQGLSSDVIAKVLELPSRSSIMRMIEHDFLRPLLAGEEVEGLRLSDDFRQSLAALHSRLVFQSTTVLDGLLYMSMPRFLWLLQLTPMLRTQAESSWACDFIVPRGEVLLYRSLLHKVYRSLQLHPDYQDISSLLHLGSFTSESISLTALLSHHPWIERSSRGYRIMAEQLIYDFSRIGRILLEADRPLTRDEILMRYEQAYMERPLSLSMSELSKRFSSITNTQRGQWWWKKACSSPKDDKKSRSTSCLEPSLFDSFFC
;
A
#
# COMPACT_ATOMS: atom_id res chain seq x y z
N MET A 1 -35.40 51.41 5.93
CA MET A 1 -34.06 51.00 6.38
C MET A 1 -34.23 50.00 7.51
N GLN A 2 -34.23 48.70 7.17
CA GLN A 2 -34.17 47.61 8.15
C GLN A 2 -32.77 47.03 8.09
N THR A 3 -32.13 47.02 9.25
CA THR A 3 -30.79 46.51 9.54
C THR A 3 -30.69 45.02 9.27
N THR A 4 -29.87 44.62 8.29
CA THR A 4 -29.40 43.24 8.12
C THR A 4 -28.45 42.91 9.27
N LEU A 5 -28.97 42.23 10.29
CA LEU A 5 -28.24 41.76 11.47
C LEU A 5 -27.50 40.44 11.17
N PHE A 6 -26.70 40.35 10.12
CA PHE A 6 -25.81 39.19 9.94
C PHE A 6 -24.50 39.60 9.24
N PRO A 7 -23.33 39.10 9.66
CA PRO A 7 -22.11 39.28 8.91
C PRO A 7 -22.22 38.48 7.60
N ASP A 8 -22.25 39.19 6.47
CA ASP A 8 -22.08 38.57 5.16
C ASP A 8 -20.65 38.03 5.09
N TYR A 9 -20.49 36.71 5.02
CA TYR A 9 -19.21 36.04 4.75
C TYR A 9 -18.57 36.51 3.41
N PHE A 10 -19.30 37.25 2.59
CA PHE A 10 -18.87 37.82 1.30
C PHE A 10 -18.41 39.29 1.39
N ALA A 11 -18.50 39.91 2.56
CA ALA A 11 -18.11 41.30 2.76
C ALA A 11 -16.96 41.38 3.76
N LEU A 12 -15.71 41.15 3.30
CA LEU A 12 -14.45 41.79 3.75
C LEU A 12 -13.23 41.11 3.08
N ASP A 13 -12.29 41.93 2.56
CA ASP A 13 -11.05 41.65 1.78
C ASP A 13 -11.18 41.14 0.32
N GLU A 14 -11.33 42.10 -0.60
CA GLU A 14 -11.93 41.96 -1.95
C GLU A 14 -11.16 41.14 -3.01
N SER A 15 -10.00 40.54 -2.77
CA SER A 15 -9.34 39.69 -3.80
C SER A 15 -9.08 38.25 -3.33
N CYS A 16 -8.53 38.09 -2.13
CA CYS A 16 -8.29 36.76 -1.55
C CYS A 16 -9.59 36.08 -1.13
N CYS A 17 -10.58 36.84 -0.64
CA CYS A 17 -11.88 36.31 -0.23
C CYS A 17 -12.79 36.01 -1.43
N LEU A 18 -12.68 36.74 -2.54
CA LEU A 18 -13.43 36.44 -3.77
C LEU A 18 -12.96 35.13 -4.41
N HIS A 19 -11.65 34.95 -4.56
CA HIS A 19 -11.12 33.71 -5.13
C HIS A 19 -11.47 32.50 -4.25
N ARG A 20 -11.31 32.61 -2.91
CA ARG A 20 -11.72 31.53 -2.00
C ARG A 20 -13.22 31.25 -2.07
N ALA A 21 -14.06 32.28 -2.17
CA ALA A 21 -15.50 32.13 -2.34
C ALA A 21 -15.88 31.45 -3.66
N GLU A 22 -15.17 31.76 -4.76
CA GLU A 22 -15.33 31.07 -6.05
C GLU A 22 -15.00 29.59 -5.91
N VAL A 23 -13.85 29.23 -5.34
CA VAL A 23 -13.45 27.83 -5.13
C VAL A 23 -14.46 27.09 -4.24
N VAL A 24 -14.93 27.72 -3.16
CA VAL A 24 -16.00 27.15 -2.30
C VAL A 24 -17.27 26.92 -3.11
N MET A 25 -17.71 27.88 -3.91
CA MET A 25 -18.92 27.76 -4.72
C MET A 25 -18.78 26.71 -5.82
N GLU A 26 -17.60 26.58 -6.43
CA GLU A 26 -17.29 25.52 -7.39
C GLU A 26 -17.38 24.13 -6.75
N LYS A 27 -16.85 23.96 -5.54
CA LYS A 27 -16.96 22.71 -4.78
C LYS A 27 -18.40 22.43 -4.35
N LEU A 28 -19.14 23.42 -3.85
CA LEU A 28 -20.56 23.29 -3.51
C LEU A 28 -21.44 22.92 -4.72
N ALA A 29 -21.03 23.29 -5.93
CA ALA A 29 -21.72 22.90 -7.15
C ALA A 29 -21.54 21.39 -7.47
N GLN A 30 -20.48 20.76 -6.96
CA GLN A 30 -20.26 19.32 -7.09
C GLN A 30 -21.07 18.49 -6.08
N ILE A 31 -21.56 19.12 -4.99
CA ILE A 31 -22.30 18.45 -3.93
C ILE A 31 -23.78 18.34 -4.34
N PRO A 32 -24.32 17.12 -4.47
CA PRO A 32 -25.72 16.91 -4.80
C PRO A 32 -26.66 17.43 -3.70
N LEU A 33 -27.84 17.90 -4.12
CA LEU A 33 -28.85 18.47 -3.24
C LEU A 33 -29.33 17.50 -2.14
N ASP A 34 -29.39 16.21 -2.45
CA ASP A 34 -29.81 15.14 -1.54
C ASP A 34 -28.84 14.91 -0.37
N PHE A 35 -27.69 15.60 -0.35
CA PHE A 35 -26.82 15.65 0.81
C PHE A 35 -27.53 16.25 2.04
N LEU A 36 -28.45 17.20 1.84
CA LEU A 36 -29.23 17.83 2.92
C LEU A 36 -30.44 17.00 3.39
N ALA A 37 -30.65 15.81 2.82
CA ALA A 37 -31.77 14.92 3.11
C ALA A 37 -31.67 14.27 4.51
N THR A 38 -31.95 15.03 5.57
CA THR A 38 -31.91 14.53 6.95
C THR A 38 -33.26 13.98 7.43
N ASN A 39 -34.36 14.62 7.05
CA ASN A 39 -35.72 14.30 7.51
C ASN A 39 -36.74 14.26 6.35
N LEU A 40 -37.93 13.70 6.61
CA LEU A 40 -39.01 13.57 5.62
C LEU A 40 -39.46 14.93 5.05
N GLU A 41 -39.51 15.96 5.90
CA GLU A 41 -39.91 17.32 5.52
C GLU A 41 -38.93 17.92 4.51
N ARG A 42 -37.62 17.85 4.80
CA ARG A 42 -36.55 18.26 3.87
C ARG A 42 -36.62 17.46 2.58
N ASN A 43 -36.81 16.14 2.64
CA ASN A 43 -36.94 15.29 1.45
C ASN A 43 -38.07 15.74 0.51
N THR A 44 -39.17 16.23 1.06
CA THR A 44 -40.31 16.71 0.27
C THR A 44 -39.94 18.00 -0.48
N VAL A 45 -39.25 18.93 0.20
CA VAL A 45 -38.75 20.18 -0.39
C VAL A 45 -37.67 19.90 -1.44
N LEU A 46 -36.70 19.03 -1.12
CA LEU A 46 -35.60 18.63 -2.00
C LEU A 46 -36.11 17.96 -3.28
N ARG A 47 -37.11 17.08 -3.19
CA ARG A 47 -37.74 16.47 -4.37
C ARG A 47 -38.32 17.53 -5.29
N ARG A 48 -39.07 18.48 -4.74
CA ARG A 48 -39.67 19.56 -5.53
C ARG A 48 -38.62 20.48 -6.16
N LEU A 49 -37.55 20.79 -5.43
CA LEU A 49 -36.40 21.53 -5.98
C LEU A 49 -35.76 20.77 -7.15
N SER A 50 -35.58 19.45 -7.03
CA SER A 50 -35.04 18.62 -8.10
C SER A 50 -35.94 18.54 -9.35
N GLU A 51 -37.27 18.53 -9.18
CA GLU A 51 -38.24 18.59 -10.29
C GLU A 51 -38.11 19.89 -11.11
N ILE A 52 -37.65 20.97 -10.48
CA ILE A 52 -37.47 22.29 -11.09
C ILE A 52 -36.03 22.45 -11.66
N GLY A 53 -35.19 21.42 -11.53
CA GLY A 53 -33.82 21.39 -12.09
C GLY A 53 -32.74 21.90 -11.14
N ILE A 54 -33.04 22.07 -9.85
CA ILE A 54 -32.08 22.43 -8.81
C ILE A 54 -31.40 21.15 -8.32
N THR A 55 -30.09 21.04 -8.52
CA THR A 55 -29.39 19.76 -8.33
C THR A 55 -28.21 19.82 -7.38
N SER A 56 -27.69 21.02 -7.07
CA SER A 56 -26.51 21.20 -6.22
C SER A 56 -26.74 22.16 -5.04
N LEU A 57 -25.86 22.11 -4.05
CA LEU A 57 -25.89 23.06 -2.92
C LEU A 57 -25.61 24.50 -3.37
N ALA A 58 -24.79 24.70 -4.41
CA ALA A 58 -24.56 26.01 -5.00
C ALA A 58 -25.84 26.61 -5.57
N ASP A 59 -26.72 25.80 -6.17
CA ASP A 59 -27.98 26.27 -6.74
C ASP A 59 -28.93 26.79 -5.65
N ILE A 60 -29.01 26.13 -4.49
CA ILE A 60 -29.80 26.61 -3.34
C ILE A 60 -29.35 28.00 -2.88
N ILE A 61 -28.05 28.25 -2.85
CA ILE A 61 -27.53 29.57 -2.43
C ILE A 61 -27.93 30.64 -3.45
N ARG A 62 -27.86 30.32 -4.74
CA ARG A 62 -28.15 31.22 -5.87
C ARG A 62 -29.64 31.57 -6.00
N LEU A 63 -30.53 30.68 -5.59
CA LEU A 63 -31.98 30.93 -5.61
C LEU A 63 -32.37 32.10 -4.71
N GLN A 64 -33.16 33.05 -5.23
CA GLN A 64 -33.73 34.11 -4.41
C GLN A 64 -35.01 33.62 -3.75
N ARG A 65 -35.16 33.94 -2.46
CA ARG A 65 -36.34 33.56 -1.69
C ARG A 65 -37.64 34.12 -2.28
N CYS A 66 -37.60 35.33 -2.83
CA CYS A 66 -38.75 35.97 -3.46
C CYS A 66 -39.23 35.18 -4.68
N ASP A 67 -38.31 34.76 -5.55
CA ASP A 67 -38.62 33.97 -6.74
C ASP A 67 -39.25 32.62 -6.38
N VAL A 68 -38.73 31.95 -5.34
CA VAL A 68 -39.27 30.66 -4.86
C VAL A 68 -40.66 30.82 -4.26
N ALA A 69 -40.97 31.97 -3.64
CA ALA A 69 -42.29 32.23 -3.05
C ALA A 69 -43.39 32.41 -4.09
N GLU A 70 -43.03 32.74 -5.34
CA GLU A 70 -43.98 32.89 -6.46
C GLU A 70 -44.29 31.56 -7.18
N TRP A 71 -43.58 30.47 -6.83
CA TRP A 71 -43.81 29.17 -7.45
C TRP A 71 -45.16 28.57 -7.06
N GLU A 72 -45.80 27.92 -8.03
CA GLU A 72 -47.12 27.31 -7.84
C GLU A 72 -47.05 26.20 -6.77
N GLY A 73 -47.93 26.33 -5.77
CA GLY A 73 -48.05 25.35 -4.67
C GLY A 73 -47.01 25.51 -3.55
N VAL A 74 -46.13 26.52 -3.59
CA VAL A 74 -45.19 26.82 -2.50
C VAL A 74 -45.91 27.56 -1.37
N GLY A 75 -45.92 26.96 -0.19
CA GLY A 75 -46.51 27.53 1.02
C GLY A 75 -45.46 28.01 2.04
N PRO A 76 -45.89 28.64 3.16
CA PRO A 76 -45.01 29.14 4.21
C PRO A 76 -44.09 28.06 4.80
N PHE A 77 -44.60 26.83 4.93
CA PHE A 77 -43.84 25.69 5.42
C PHE A 77 -42.67 25.30 4.49
N PHE A 78 -42.91 25.29 3.18
CA PHE A 78 -41.85 25.02 2.19
C PHE A 78 -40.76 26.08 2.27
N LEU A 79 -41.13 27.36 2.31
CA LEU A 79 -40.18 28.47 2.40
C LEU A 79 -39.37 28.42 3.69
N HIS A 80 -39.97 28.02 4.81
CA HIS A 80 -39.25 27.87 6.07
C HIS A 80 -38.15 26.81 5.99
N ILE A 81 -38.47 25.61 5.49
CA ILE A 81 -37.51 24.52 5.34
C ILE A 81 -36.46 24.85 4.27
N PHE A 82 -36.83 25.55 3.19
CA PHE A 82 -35.90 26.06 2.19
C PHE A 82 -34.92 27.06 2.79
N ASP A 83 -35.39 28.03 3.57
CA ASP A 83 -34.56 29.03 4.24
C ASP A 83 -33.61 28.36 5.26
N GLU A 84 -34.09 27.36 6.00
CA GLU A 84 -33.27 26.57 6.93
C GLU A 84 -32.12 25.86 6.21
N MET A 85 -32.42 25.13 5.14
CA MET A 85 -31.41 24.44 4.32
C MET A 85 -30.42 25.44 3.70
N ARG A 86 -30.91 26.56 3.17
CA ARG A 86 -30.05 27.60 2.58
C ARG A 86 -29.14 28.26 3.62
N GLN A 87 -29.64 28.45 4.84
CA GLN A 87 -28.87 29.00 5.95
C GLN A 87 -27.80 28.01 6.43
N GLU A 88 -28.11 26.72 6.50
CA GLU A 88 -27.15 25.66 6.82
C GLU A 88 -25.94 25.69 5.87
N VAL A 89 -26.19 25.77 4.56
CA VAL A 89 -25.10 25.85 3.56
C VAL A 89 -24.30 27.15 3.68
N ARG A 90 -24.94 28.27 4.00
CA ARG A 90 -24.28 29.58 4.12
C ARG A 90 -23.42 29.73 5.37
N LEU A 91 -23.83 29.15 6.49
CA LEU A 91 -23.13 29.34 7.76
C LEU A 91 -21.81 28.56 7.82
N HIS A 92 -21.78 27.34 7.26
CA HIS A 92 -20.62 26.45 7.35
C HIS A 92 -20.31 25.71 6.03
N PRO A 93 -20.06 26.42 4.92
CA PRO A 93 -19.89 25.78 3.61
C PRO A 93 -18.67 24.85 3.55
N GLU A 94 -17.54 25.25 4.13
CA GLU A 94 -16.32 24.44 4.13
C GLU A 94 -16.52 23.12 4.91
N HIS A 95 -17.23 23.17 6.05
CA HIS A 95 -17.54 21.98 6.83
C HIS A 95 -18.42 21.00 6.07
N LEU A 96 -19.40 21.49 5.30
CA LEU A 96 -20.23 20.64 4.45
C LEU A 96 -19.43 20.01 3.32
N ILE A 97 -18.49 20.75 2.73
CA ILE A 97 -17.56 20.20 1.72
C ILE A 97 -16.72 19.08 2.34
N GLU A 98 -16.13 19.30 3.51
CA GLU A 98 -15.35 18.27 4.22
C GLU A 98 -16.17 17.03 4.53
N GLN A 99 -17.39 17.21 5.06
CA GLN A 99 -18.29 16.09 5.34
C GLN A 99 -18.63 15.32 4.06
N TRP A 100 -18.93 16.02 2.97
CA TRP A 100 -19.24 15.38 1.69
C TRP A 100 -18.03 14.59 1.15
N VAL A 101 -16.84 15.19 1.14
CA VAL A 101 -15.58 14.58 0.71
C VAL A 101 -15.34 13.24 1.44
N LEU A 102 -15.51 13.24 2.77
CA LEU A 102 -15.26 12.07 3.59
C LEU A 102 -16.37 11.02 3.50
N GLN A 103 -17.62 11.45 3.48
CA GLN A 103 -18.76 10.56 3.71
C GLN A 103 -19.43 10.07 2.43
N ARG A 104 -19.42 10.85 1.34
CA ARG A 104 -20.24 10.56 0.15
C ARG A 104 -19.55 10.70 -1.20
N ALA A 105 -18.52 11.53 -1.33
CA ALA A 105 -17.87 11.77 -2.62
C ALA A 105 -17.33 10.47 -3.24
N SER A 106 -17.40 10.32 -4.56
CA SER A 106 -16.77 9.16 -5.20
C SER A 106 -15.27 9.40 -5.39
N TRP A 107 -14.45 8.37 -5.11
CA TRP A 107 -13.00 8.45 -5.22
C TRP A 107 -12.43 7.28 -6.01
N ILE A 108 -11.44 7.59 -6.85
CA ILE A 108 -10.65 6.61 -7.60
C ILE A 108 -9.26 6.57 -6.97
N PHE A 109 -8.78 5.37 -6.67
CA PHE A 109 -7.50 5.13 -6.01
C PHE A 109 -6.46 4.52 -6.96
N PRO A 110 -5.16 4.83 -6.82
CA PRO A 110 -4.56 5.78 -5.87
C PRO A 110 -5.02 7.22 -6.12
N ILE A 111 -5.03 8.03 -5.07
CA ILE A 111 -5.42 9.45 -5.14
C ILE A 111 -4.23 10.23 -5.69
N ASP A 112 -4.47 11.18 -6.59
CA ASP A 112 -3.43 12.10 -7.05
C ASP A 112 -3.08 13.11 -5.95
N ASP A 113 -1.78 13.33 -5.73
CA ASP A 113 -1.24 14.29 -4.77
C ASP A 113 -1.44 15.73 -5.28
N SER A 114 -2.68 16.23 -5.25
CA SER A 114 -2.93 17.66 -5.41
C SER A 114 -2.70 18.36 -4.08
N ILE A 115 -1.49 18.89 -3.88
CA ILE A 115 -1.10 19.64 -2.68
C ILE A 115 -1.81 21.00 -2.62
N ASP A 116 -2.26 21.51 -3.77
CA ASP A 116 -2.86 22.84 -3.89
C ASP A 116 -4.38 22.84 -3.63
N ASP A 117 -5.06 21.68 -3.60
CA ASP A 117 -6.48 21.57 -3.27
C ASP A 117 -6.67 21.43 -1.74
N PRO A 118 -7.26 22.44 -1.05
CA PRO A 118 -7.46 22.39 0.40
C PRO A 118 -8.39 21.26 0.85
N TRP A 119 -9.24 20.72 -0.04
CA TRP A 119 -10.09 19.56 0.23
C TRP A 119 -9.56 18.27 -0.41
N SER A 120 -8.26 18.23 -0.74
CA SER A 120 -7.60 17.00 -1.15
C SER A 120 -7.79 15.93 -0.09
N LEU A 121 -8.26 14.75 -0.54
CA LEU A 121 -8.50 13.61 0.34
C LEU A 121 -7.22 13.17 1.09
N TYR A 122 -6.06 13.45 0.50
CA TYR A 122 -4.76 13.20 1.11
C TYR A 122 -4.63 13.82 2.51
N HIS A 123 -5.17 15.02 2.74
CA HIS A 123 -5.06 15.71 4.02
C HIS A 123 -5.81 15.00 5.16
N TYR A 124 -6.87 14.26 4.84
CA TYR A 124 -7.74 13.64 5.84
C TYR A 124 -7.43 12.17 6.10
N VAL A 125 -6.82 11.52 5.10
CA VAL A 125 -6.68 10.06 5.05
C VAL A 125 -5.22 9.63 5.13
N SER A 126 -4.27 10.57 5.04
CA SER A 126 -2.85 10.30 5.25
C SER A 126 -2.56 9.90 6.71
N PRO A 127 -1.88 8.77 6.94
CA PRO A 127 -1.22 8.52 8.21
C PRO A 127 -0.27 9.69 8.49
N SER A 128 -0.27 10.22 9.70
CA SER A 128 0.39 11.46 10.15
C SER A 128 1.94 11.48 10.05
N THR A 129 2.53 10.52 9.35
CA THR A 129 3.90 10.61 8.85
C THR A 129 3.84 11.13 7.43
N SER A 130 4.25 12.39 7.25
CA SER A 130 4.69 12.92 5.97
C SER A 130 5.65 11.90 5.33
N ILE A 131 5.12 11.05 4.47
CA ILE A 131 5.94 10.46 3.43
C ILE A 131 6.21 11.67 2.55
N ASP A 132 7.42 12.22 2.66
CA ASP A 132 7.93 13.19 1.71
C ASP A 132 7.83 12.57 0.33
N THR A 133 6.71 12.80 -0.35
CA THR A 133 6.52 12.48 -1.77
C THR A 133 7.54 13.26 -2.61
N SER A 134 8.16 14.30 -2.05
CA SER A 134 9.33 15.01 -2.59
C SER A 134 10.64 14.20 -2.54
N SER A 135 10.67 13.01 -1.92
CA SER A 135 11.85 12.14 -1.84
C SER A 135 11.82 10.92 -2.76
N PHE A 136 10.82 10.81 -3.65
CA PHE A 136 10.80 9.76 -4.68
C PHE A 136 11.91 9.91 -5.74
N ASP A 137 12.61 11.05 -5.76
CA ASP A 137 13.84 11.24 -6.52
C ASP A 137 15.06 10.80 -5.70
N THR A 138 15.38 9.50 -5.78
CA THR A 138 16.72 8.96 -6.14
C THR A 138 16.85 7.49 -5.70
N LEU A 139 16.77 6.57 -6.68
CA LEU A 139 17.19 5.15 -6.57
C LEU A 139 16.54 4.29 -5.46
N GLU A 140 15.22 4.39 -5.26
CA GLU A 140 14.52 3.25 -4.66
C GLU A 140 14.30 2.14 -5.70
N ASP A 141 14.43 0.89 -5.27
CA ASP A 141 14.09 -0.28 -6.08
C ASP A 141 12.63 -0.18 -6.51
N ASP A 142 12.36 -0.25 -7.82
CA ASP A 142 11.02 -0.20 -8.43
C ASP A 142 10.04 -1.18 -7.77
N LEU A 143 10.55 -2.30 -7.23
CA LEU A 143 9.76 -3.23 -6.44
C LEU A 143 9.27 -2.63 -5.12
N MET A 144 10.13 -1.94 -4.36
CA MET A 144 9.77 -1.35 -3.07
C MET A 144 8.78 -0.20 -3.23
N GLN A 145 8.93 0.61 -4.30
CA GLN A 145 7.97 1.65 -4.64
C GLN A 145 6.58 1.05 -4.90
N SER A 146 6.52 -0.02 -5.69
CA SER A 146 5.28 -0.76 -5.96
C SER A 146 4.64 -1.30 -4.66
N ILE A 147 5.44 -1.88 -3.75
CA ILE A 147 4.98 -2.39 -2.46
C ILE A 147 4.35 -1.26 -1.62
N ARG A 148 5.06 -0.13 -1.49
CA ARG A 148 4.59 1.03 -0.72
C ARG A 148 3.33 1.64 -1.29
N GLN A 149 3.25 1.79 -2.62
CA GLN A 149 2.06 2.32 -3.27
C GLN A 149 0.83 1.46 -2.96
N VAL A 150 0.98 0.13 -3.01
CA VAL A 150 -0.11 -0.79 -2.66
C VAL A 150 -0.51 -0.67 -1.19
N GLU A 151 0.47 -0.70 -0.28
CA GLU A 151 0.20 -0.56 1.15
C GLU A 151 -0.51 0.77 1.48
N HIS A 152 -0.01 1.87 0.91
CA HIS A 152 -0.54 3.21 1.12
C HIS A 152 -1.96 3.34 0.56
N THR A 153 -2.19 2.87 -0.67
CA THR A 153 -3.49 2.93 -1.32
C THR A 153 -4.57 2.20 -0.51
N PHE A 154 -4.29 0.98 -0.06
CA PHE A 154 -5.26 0.23 0.75
C PHE A 154 -5.41 0.81 2.16
N THR A 155 -4.34 1.35 2.75
CA THR A 155 -4.43 2.07 4.03
C THR A 155 -5.38 3.25 3.91
N HIS A 156 -5.25 4.05 2.84
CA HIS A 156 -6.13 5.18 2.62
C HIS A 156 -7.58 4.76 2.40
N LEU A 157 -7.80 3.76 1.55
CA LEU A 157 -9.13 3.23 1.31
C LEU A 157 -9.81 2.79 2.61
N ILE A 158 -9.09 2.05 3.48
CA ILE A 158 -9.62 1.57 4.76
C ILE A 158 -9.93 2.73 5.72
N LEU A 159 -9.05 3.74 5.79
CA LEU A 159 -9.25 4.90 6.64
C LEU A 159 -10.46 5.73 6.18
N LEU A 160 -10.63 5.94 4.88
CA LEU A 160 -11.81 6.61 4.33
C LEU A 160 -13.09 5.82 4.59
N LEU A 161 -13.07 4.49 4.38
CA LEU A 161 -14.21 3.64 4.71
C LEU A 161 -14.61 3.73 6.19
N LYS A 162 -13.65 3.96 7.09
CA LYS A 162 -13.91 4.16 8.52
C LYS A 162 -14.69 5.45 8.79
N HIS A 163 -14.49 6.50 7.99
CA HIS A 163 -15.32 7.71 8.05
C HIS A 163 -16.74 7.48 7.53
N ARG A 164 -16.92 6.67 6.48
CA ARG A 164 -18.23 6.38 5.86
C ARG A 164 -19.08 5.41 6.68
N HIS A 165 -18.48 4.29 7.06
CA HIS A 165 -19.14 3.15 7.67
C HIS A 165 -18.32 2.61 8.83
N PRO A 166 -18.27 3.33 9.97
CA PRO A 166 -17.36 3.03 11.07
C PRO A 166 -17.50 1.60 11.57
N ASN A 167 -18.72 1.07 11.64
CA ASN A 167 -18.98 -0.28 12.14
C ASN A 167 -18.49 -1.37 11.17
N LYS A 168 -18.79 -1.23 9.87
CA LYS A 168 -18.38 -2.22 8.85
C LYS A 168 -16.88 -2.15 8.58
N ALA A 169 -16.35 -0.95 8.39
CA ALA A 169 -14.94 -0.71 8.10
C ALA A 169 -14.02 -1.03 9.28
N ALA A 170 -14.53 -1.02 10.52
CA ALA A 170 -13.75 -1.46 11.67
C ALA A 170 -13.29 -2.92 11.56
N VAL A 171 -14.00 -3.77 10.81
CA VAL A 171 -13.57 -5.15 10.53
C VAL A 171 -12.29 -5.14 9.68
N LEU A 172 -12.28 -4.37 8.57
CA LEU A 172 -11.12 -4.21 7.69
C LEU A 172 -9.93 -3.59 8.42
N HIS A 173 -10.17 -2.49 9.13
CA HIS A 173 -9.13 -1.80 9.89
C HIS A 173 -8.47 -2.71 10.93
N ARG A 174 -9.27 -3.46 11.70
CA ARG A 174 -8.74 -4.39 12.71
C ARG A 174 -7.99 -5.56 12.09
N PHE A 175 -8.45 -6.08 10.95
CA PHE A 175 -7.82 -7.23 10.31
C PHE A 175 -6.54 -6.86 9.55
N LEU A 176 -6.61 -5.87 8.65
CA LEU A 176 -5.51 -5.51 7.75
C LEU A 176 -4.47 -4.60 8.42
N LEU A 177 -4.90 -3.55 9.13
CA LEU A 177 -4.00 -2.56 9.73
C LEU A 177 -3.54 -2.95 11.14
N GLN A 178 -4.45 -3.42 12.00
CA GLN A 178 -4.07 -3.85 13.37
C GLN A 178 -3.58 -5.30 13.46
N GLY A 179 -3.71 -6.09 12.39
CA GLY A 179 -3.23 -7.47 12.33
C GLY A 179 -4.04 -8.49 13.16
N LEU A 180 -5.19 -8.11 13.74
CA LEU A 180 -5.98 -9.00 14.60
C LEU A 180 -6.55 -10.20 13.83
N SER A 181 -6.66 -11.35 14.50
CA SER A 181 -7.28 -12.54 13.90
C SER A 181 -8.80 -12.38 13.79
N SER A 182 -9.41 -13.09 12.82
CA SER A 182 -10.87 -13.08 12.66
C SER A 182 -11.60 -13.56 13.91
N ASP A 183 -11.04 -14.50 14.66
CA ASP A 183 -11.64 -14.98 15.91
C ASP A 183 -11.68 -13.90 17.00
N VAL A 184 -10.63 -13.08 17.11
CA VAL A 184 -10.57 -11.97 18.07
C VAL A 184 -11.53 -10.86 17.64
N ILE A 185 -11.54 -10.52 16.36
CA ILE A 185 -12.45 -9.50 15.83
C ILE A 185 -13.90 -9.90 16.04
N ALA A 186 -14.26 -11.18 15.87
CA ALA A 186 -15.63 -11.66 16.08
C ALA A 186 -16.10 -11.41 17.50
N LYS A 187 -15.22 -11.65 18.48
CA LYS A 187 -15.52 -11.40 19.90
C LYS A 187 -15.64 -9.92 20.21
N VAL A 188 -14.72 -9.09 19.70
CA VAL A 188 -14.69 -7.65 19.99
C VAL A 188 -15.87 -6.91 19.36
N LEU A 189 -16.32 -7.34 18.18
CA LEU A 189 -17.45 -6.76 17.46
C LEU A 189 -18.77 -7.49 17.68
N GLU A 190 -18.80 -8.47 18.58
CA GLU A 190 -19.99 -9.29 18.88
C GLU A 190 -20.62 -9.93 17.63
N LEU A 191 -19.79 -10.32 16.67
CA LEU A 191 -20.22 -10.96 15.42
C LEU A 191 -20.40 -12.47 15.62
N PRO A 192 -21.36 -13.09 14.90
CA PRO A 192 -21.77 -14.47 15.17
C PRO A 192 -20.70 -15.52 14.86
N SER A 193 -19.77 -15.24 13.95
CA SER A 193 -18.71 -16.19 13.60
C SER A 193 -17.51 -15.55 12.92
N ARG A 194 -16.36 -16.24 12.93
CA ARG A 194 -15.19 -15.90 12.10
C ARG A 194 -15.47 -15.89 10.61
N SER A 195 -16.41 -16.72 10.14
CA SER A 195 -16.77 -16.79 8.72
C SER A 195 -17.52 -15.55 8.27
N SER A 196 -18.32 -14.95 9.15
CA SER A 196 -19.00 -13.68 8.89
C SER A 196 -17.99 -12.55 8.64
N ILE A 197 -16.87 -12.55 9.36
CA ILE A 197 -15.78 -11.59 9.16
C ILE A 197 -15.10 -11.80 7.81
N MET A 198 -14.70 -13.04 7.51
CA MET A 198 -14.06 -13.32 6.22
C MET A 198 -14.98 -12.98 5.05
N ARG A 199 -16.29 -13.23 5.20
CA ARG A 199 -17.28 -12.83 4.20
C ARG A 199 -17.32 -11.31 4.02
N MET A 200 -17.41 -10.53 5.09
CA MET A 200 -17.38 -9.06 4.98
C MET A 200 -16.10 -8.58 4.30
N ILE A 201 -14.93 -9.08 4.73
CA ILE A 201 -13.65 -8.63 4.18
C ILE A 201 -13.53 -9.01 2.69
N GLU A 202 -13.77 -10.29 2.34
CA GLU A 202 -13.56 -10.79 0.99
C GLU A 202 -14.68 -10.43 0.01
N HIS A 203 -15.94 -10.65 0.39
CA HIS A 203 -17.08 -10.50 -0.53
C HIS A 203 -17.67 -9.09 -0.55
N ASP A 204 -17.71 -8.41 0.59
CA ASP A 204 -18.38 -7.10 0.64
C ASP A 204 -17.41 -5.95 0.26
N PHE A 205 -16.10 -6.15 0.44
CA PHE A 205 -15.09 -5.12 0.17
C PHE A 205 -14.08 -5.50 -0.90
N LEU A 206 -13.22 -6.50 -0.64
CA LEU A 206 -12.02 -6.68 -1.47
C LEU A 206 -12.29 -7.26 -2.85
N ARG A 207 -13.12 -8.29 -2.97
CA ARG A 207 -13.40 -8.91 -4.26
C ARG A 207 -14.07 -7.94 -5.24
N PRO A 208 -15.11 -7.17 -4.85
CA PRO A 208 -15.68 -6.14 -5.72
C PRO A 208 -14.63 -5.08 -6.13
N LEU A 209 -13.86 -4.55 -5.17
CA LEU A 209 -12.82 -3.55 -5.46
C LEU A 209 -11.76 -4.06 -6.45
N LEU A 210 -11.29 -5.29 -6.26
CA LEU A 210 -10.31 -5.92 -7.16
C LEU A 210 -10.93 -6.25 -8.54
N ALA A 211 -12.23 -6.53 -8.60
CA ALA A 211 -12.96 -6.68 -9.86
C ALA A 211 -13.15 -5.35 -10.60
N GLY A 212 -12.92 -4.21 -9.93
CA GLY A 212 -13.10 -2.87 -10.47
C GLY A 212 -14.50 -2.30 -10.25
N GLU A 213 -15.30 -2.95 -9.40
CA GLU A 213 -16.61 -2.46 -8.97
C GLU A 213 -16.44 -1.32 -7.95
N GLU A 214 -17.46 -0.45 -7.89
CA GLU A 214 -17.53 0.63 -6.91
C GLU A 214 -18.10 0.11 -5.58
N VAL A 215 -17.37 0.34 -4.49
CA VAL A 215 -17.79 -0.03 -3.14
C VAL A 215 -17.90 1.21 -2.29
N GLU A 216 -19.11 1.56 -1.87
CA GLU A 216 -19.38 2.71 -1.00
C GLU A 216 -18.79 4.03 -1.54
N GLY A 217 -18.85 4.24 -2.86
CA GLY A 217 -18.27 5.40 -3.54
C GLY A 217 -16.79 5.26 -3.91
N LEU A 218 -16.15 4.13 -3.63
CA LEU A 218 -14.70 3.95 -3.82
C LEU A 218 -14.42 2.95 -4.92
N ARG A 219 -13.47 3.27 -5.80
CA ARG A 219 -13.02 2.39 -6.88
C ARG A 219 -11.50 2.39 -7.02
N LEU A 220 -10.93 1.28 -7.48
CA LEU A 220 -9.52 1.21 -7.89
C LEU A 220 -9.39 1.57 -9.38
N SER A 221 -8.38 2.38 -9.73
CA SER A 221 -8.06 2.69 -11.12
C SER A 221 -7.64 1.43 -11.87
N ASP A 222 -7.92 1.38 -13.18
CA ASP A 222 -7.62 0.20 -13.99
C ASP A 222 -6.09 -0.03 -14.09
N ASP A 223 -5.32 1.05 -14.15
CA ASP A 223 -3.85 1.00 -14.16
C ASP A 223 -3.30 0.44 -12.85
N PHE A 224 -3.83 0.87 -11.70
CA PHE A 224 -3.40 0.34 -10.41
C PHE A 224 -3.73 -1.15 -10.26
N ARG A 225 -4.87 -1.61 -10.79
CA ARG A 225 -5.20 -3.04 -10.81
C ARG A 225 -4.23 -3.87 -11.67
N GLN A 226 -3.76 -3.32 -12.79
CA GLN A 226 -2.71 -3.96 -13.59
C GLN A 226 -1.38 -4.01 -12.81
N SER A 227 -1.02 -2.92 -12.12
CA SER A 227 0.16 -2.87 -11.25
C SER A 227 0.09 -3.88 -10.10
N LEU A 228 -1.10 -4.10 -9.51
CA LEU A 228 -1.32 -5.14 -8.48
C LEU A 228 -1.03 -6.54 -9.03
N ALA A 229 -1.52 -6.87 -10.22
CA ALA A 229 -1.28 -8.18 -10.85
C ALA A 229 0.20 -8.37 -11.24
N ALA A 230 0.86 -7.30 -11.71
CA ALA A 230 2.29 -7.30 -11.98
C ALA A 230 3.11 -7.50 -10.69
N LEU A 231 2.77 -6.77 -9.61
CA LEU A 231 3.42 -6.91 -8.31
C LEU A 231 3.24 -8.32 -7.74
N HIS A 232 2.03 -8.88 -7.81
CA HIS A 232 1.76 -10.27 -7.43
C HIS A 232 2.77 -11.22 -8.09
N SER A 233 2.90 -11.12 -9.41
CA SER A 233 3.78 -11.98 -10.20
C SER A 233 5.26 -11.78 -9.87
N ARG A 234 5.67 -10.54 -9.57
CA ARG A 234 7.06 -10.19 -9.18
C ARG A 234 7.42 -10.68 -7.77
N LEU A 235 6.44 -10.84 -6.88
CA LEU A 235 6.66 -11.28 -5.50
C LEU A 235 6.76 -12.80 -5.37
N VAL A 236 6.23 -13.58 -6.31
CA VAL A 236 6.33 -15.06 -6.26
C VAL A 236 7.81 -15.49 -6.22
N PHE A 237 8.14 -16.37 -5.28
CA PHE A 237 9.50 -16.82 -4.95
C PHE A 237 10.50 -15.74 -4.51
N GLN A 238 10.07 -14.50 -4.26
CA GLN A 238 10.90 -13.54 -3.55
C GLN A 238 11.07 -13.92 -2.08
N SER A 239 12.17 -13.50 -1.49
CA SER A 239 12.39 -13.57 -0.04
C SER A 239 11.36 -12.69 0.68
N THR A 240 10.84 -13.13 1.83
CA THR A 240 9.93 -12.31 2.64
C THR A 240 10.57 -11.00 3.11
N THR A 241 11.90 -10.93 3.17
CA THR A 241 12.66 -9.74 3.57
C THR A 241 12.47 -8.53 2.64
N VAL A 242 11.96 -8.73 1.42
CA VAL A 242 11.58 -7.61 0.54
C VAL A 242 10.41 -6.78 1.12
N LEU A 243 9.68 -7.34 2.08
CA LEU A 243 8.54 -6.70 2.76
C LEU A 243 8.91 -6.10 4.12
N ASP A 244 10.19 -6.09 4.50
CA ASP A 244 10.65 -5.48 5.77
C ASP A 244 10.43 -3.94 5.78
N GLY A 245 10.23 -3.34 4.60
CA GLY A 245 9.95 -1.91 4.43
C GLY A 245 8.49 -1.50 4.53
N LEU A 246 7.57 -2.42 4.87
CA LEU A 246 6.16 -2.11 5.14
C LEU A 246 6.02 -1.24 6.39
N LEU A 247 5.12 -0.25 6.34
CA LEU A 247 4.96 0.76 7.39
C LEU A 247 3.66 0.60 8.20
N TYR A 248 2.57 0.19 7.56
CA TYR A 248 1.21 0.24 8.09
C TYR A 248 0.56 -1.14 8.21
N MET A 249 0.99 -2.11 7.39
CA MET A 249 0.47 -3.46 7.37
C MET A 249 1.54 -4.46 7.78
N SER A 250 1.12 -5.48 8.54
CA SER A 250 1.99 -6.64 8.75
C SER A 250 2.16 -7.44 7.45
N MET A 251 3.34 -8.01 7.24
CA MET A 251 3.66 -8.84 6.07
C MET A 251 2.59 -9.91 5.77
N PRO A 252 2.05 -10.67 6.75
CA PRO A 252 1.01 -11.67 6.45
C PRO A 252 -0.27 -11.05 5.88
N ARG A 253 -0.63 -9.83 6.31
CA ARG A 253 -1.85 -9.14 5.85
C ARG A 253 -1.66 -8.52 4.48
N PHE A 254 -0.50 -7.92 4.24
CA PHE A 254 -0.13 -7.42 2.92
C PHE A 254 -0.12 -8.55 1.88
N LEU A 255 0.51 -9.68 2.19
CA LEU A 255 0.52 -10.85 1.31
C LEU A 255 -0.89 -11.41 1.10
N TRP A 256 -1.69 -11.50 2.16
CA TRP A 256 -3.06 -11.99 2.08
C TRP A 256 -3.92 -11.15 1.12
N LEU A 257 -3.73 -9.84 1.10
CA LEU A 257 -4.42 -8.92 0.20
C LEU A 257 -4.12 -9.24 -1.28
N LEU A 258 -2.88 -9.64 -1.57
CA LEU A 258 -2.44 -10.02 -2.91
C LEU A 258 -2.72 -11.51 -3.22
N GLN A 259 -3.44 -12.26 -2.38
CA GLN A 259 -3.58 -13.72 -2.52
C GLN A 259 -2.25 -14.49 -2.48
N LEU A 260 -1.29 -13.96 -1.73
CA LEU A 260 0.01 -14.57 -1.46
C LEU A 260 0.10 -15.02 0.01
N THR A 261 1.09 -15.86 0.31
CA THR A 261 1.36 -16.37 1.65
C THR A 261 2.85 -16.65 1.82
N PRO A 262 3.42 -16.50 3.03
CA PRO A 262 4.79 -16.91 3.28
C PRO A 262 4.88 -18.45 3.33
N MET A 263 5.73 -19.02 2.50
CA MET A 263 6.25 -20.37 2.63
C MET A 263 7.45 -20.34 3.59
N LEU A 264 7.17 -20.61 4.86
CA LEU A 264 8.18 -20.67 5.90
C LEU A 264 9.04 -21.93 5.77
N ARG A 265 10.33 -21.80 6.08
CA ARG A 265 11.26 -22.91 6.20
C ARG A 265 10.88 -23.82 7.36
N THR A 266 10.89 -25.12 7.11
CA THR A 266 10.71 -26.15 8.14
C THR A 266 12.07 -26.63 8.66
N GLN A 267 12.10 -27.24 9.85
CA GLN A 267 13.33 -27.78 10.43
C GLN A 267 14.00 -28.87 9.57
N ALA A 268 13.24 -29.51 8.68
CA ALA A 268 13.75 -30.56 7.78
C ALA A 268 14.43 -30.00 6.52
N GLU A 269 14.28 -28.70 6.24
CA GLU A 269 14.75 -28.07 5.01
C GLU A 269 16.08 -27.35 5.28
N SER A 270 17.19 -28.10 5.19
CA SER A 270 18.56 -27.55 5.27
C SER A 270 19.04 -26.93 3.95
N SER A 271 18.32 -27.19 2.85
CA SER A 271 18.72 -26.83 1.49
C SER A 271 18.48 -25.37 1.11
N TRP A 272 17.70 -24.60 1.88
CA TRP A 272 17.49 -23.17 1.61
C TRP A 272 17.50 -22.28 2.86
N ALA A 273 17.91 -21.04 2.65
CA ALA A 273 18.32 -20.12 3.70
C ALA A 273 17.30 -19.02 4.04
N CYS A 274 16.16 -18.94 3.34
CA CYS A 274 15.16 -17.89 3.53
C CYS A 274 13.72 -18.40 3.39
N ASP A 275 12.79 -17.61 3.92
CA ASP A 275 11.36 -17.80 3.72
C ASP A 275 10.94 -17.14 2.41
N PHE A 276 10.06 -17.80 1.66
CA PHE A 276 9.63 -17.35 0.34
C PHE A 276 8.19 -16.90 0.32
N ILE A 277 7.83 -16.08 -0.66
CA ILE A 277 6.45 -15.71 -0.94
C ILE A 277 5.90 -16.63 -2.04
N VAL A 278 4.73 -17.23 -1.82
CA VAL A 278 4.07 -18.11 -2.79
C VAL A 278 2.57 -17.84 -2.85
N PRO A 279 1.85 -18.27 -3.91
CA PRO A 279 0.41 -18.15 -3.95
C PRO A 279 -0.29 -18.83 -2.78
N ARG A 280 -1.33 -18.17 -2.26
CA ARG A 280 -2.12 -18.64 -1.13
C ARG A 280 -2.83 -19.94 -1.49
N GLY A 281 -2.66 -20.96 -0.65
CA GLY A 281 -3.25 -22.29 -0.86
C GLY A 281 -2.36 -23.26 -1.66
N GLU A 282 -1.25 -22.79 -2.23
CA GLU A 282 -0.39 -23.60 -3.12
C GLU A 282 0.99 -23.91 -2.53
N VAL A 283 1.17 -23.70 -1.22
CA VAL A 283 2.46 -23.89 -0.52
C VAL A 283 3.08 -25.26 -0.79
N LEU A 284 2.30 -26.34 -0.74
CA LEU A 284 2.81 -27.69 -0.98
C LEU A 284 3.24 -27.92 -2.43
N LEU A 285 2.54 -27.31 -3.39
CA LEU A 285 2.85 -27.40 -4.81
C LEU A 285 4.18 -26.68 -5.10
N TYR A 286 4.33 -25.45 -4.62
CA TYR A 286 5.53 -24.64 -4.79
C TYR A 286 6.74 -25.25 -4.07
N ARG A 287 6.54 -25.80 -2.86
CA ARG A 287 7.58 -26.56 -2.15
C ARG A 287 8.01 -27.80 -2.92
N SER A 288 7.06 -28.53 -3.54
CA SER A 288 7.40 -29.67 -4.39
C SER A 288 8.18 -29.26 -5.63
N LEU A 289 7.82 -28.15 -6.27
CA LEU A 289 8.55 -27.62 -7.43
C LEU A 289 9.99 -27.27 -7.04
N LEU A 290 10.18 -26.55 -5.93
CA LEU A 290 11.49 -26.20 -5.40
C LEU A 290 12.35 -27.45 -5.18
N HIS A 291 11.81 -28.49 -4.53
CA HIS A 291 12.53 -29.76 -4.33
C HIS A 291 12.89 -30.48 -5.64
N LYS A 292 11.99 -30.50 -6.63
CA LYS A 292 12.26 -31.11 -7.94
C LYS A 292 13.41 -30.39 -8.65
N VAL A 293 13.36 -29.05 -8.69
CA VAL A 293 14.39 -28.22 -9.32
C VAL A 293 15.73 -28.38 -8.63
N TYR A 294 15.75 -28.33 -7.29
CA TYR A 294 16.96 -28.56 -6.51
C TYR A 294 17.58 -29.92 -6.82
N ARG A 295 16.80 -31.01 -6.78
CA ARG A 295 17.29 -32.36 -7.08
C ARG A 295 17.81 -32.47 -8.52
N SER A 296 17.11 -31.87 -9.48
CA SER A 296 17.53 -31.89 -10.88
C SER A 296 18.88 -31.20 -11.08
N LEU A 297 19.08 -30.02 -10.48
CA LEU A 297 20.33 -29.28 -10.57
C LEU A 297 21.45 -29.93 -9.73
N GLN A 298 21.11 -30.71 -8.70
CA GLN A 298 22.09 -31.48 -7.93
C GLN A 298 22.63 -32.69 -8.71
N LEU A 299 21.76 -33.35 -9.50
CA LEU A 299 22.15 -34.46 -10.37
C LEU A 299 22.99 -34.00 -11.57
N HIS A 300 22.83 -32.73 -11.98
CA HIS A 300 23.53 -32.14 -13.11
C HIS A 300 24.29 -30.88 -12.67
N PRO A 301 25.54 -31.02 -12.20
CA PRO A 301 26.32 -29.90 -11.64
C PRO A 301 26.72 -28.84 -12.69
N ASP A 302 26.68 -29.20 -13.97
CA ASP A 302 26.91 -28.28 -15.08
C ASP A 302 25.67 -27.45 -15.40
N TYR A 303 25.90 -26.29 -16.04
CA TYR A 303 24.82 -25.38 -16.44
C TYR A 303 23.75 -26.06 -17.31
N GLN A 304 22.50 -25.94 -16.85
CA GLN A 304 21.30 -26.43 -17.51
C GLN A 304 20.54 -25.28 -18.17
N ASP A 305 20.08 -25.46 -19.40
CA ASP A 305 19.19 -24.50 -20.05
C ASP A 305 17.78 -24.52 -19.41
N ILE A 306 17.04 -23.42 -19.49
CA ILE A 306 15.67 -23.37 -18.99
C ILE A 306 14.79 -24.43 -19.65
N SER A 307 15.01 -24.70 -20.94
CA SER A 307 14.26 -25.69 -21.72
C SER A 307 14.35 -27.09 -21.12
N SER A 308 15.49 -27.46 -20.55
CA SER A 308 15.67 -28.76 -19.88
C SER A 308 15.00 -28.81 -18.51
N LEU A 309 14.62 -27.68 -17.91
CA LEU A 309 13.97 -27.62 -16.60
C LEU A 309 12.44 -27.44 -16.69
N LEU A 310 11.92 -27.00 -17.84
CA LEU A 310 10.48 -26.75 -18.04
C LEU A 310 9.60 -27.96 -17.73
N HIS A 311 10.09 -29.18 -17.99
CA HIS A 311 9.37 -30.44 -17.72
C HIS A 311 9.14 -30.73 -16.23
N LEU A 312 9.87 -30.04 -15.33
CA LEU A 312 9.70 -30.18 -13.88
C LEU A 312 8.43 -29.46 -13.39
N GLY A 313 7.97 -28.48 -14.19
CA GLY A 313 6.67 -27.84 -14.02
C GLY A 313 5.57 -28.68 -14.67
N SER A 314 4.52 -29.01 -13.92
CA SER A 314 3.38 -29.82 -14.38
C SER A 314 2.37 -29.05 -15.25
N PHE A 315 2.38 -27.71 -15.27
CA PHE A 315 1.36 -26.89 -15.94
C PHE A 315 1.90 -25.59 -16.56
N THR A 316 1.15 -24.98 -17.48
CA THR A 316 1.50 -23.72 -18.15
C THR A 316 1.70 -22.55 -17.17
N SER A 317 0.97 -22.50 -16.06
CA SER A 317 1.15 -21.53 -14.96
C SER A 317 2.45 -21.76 -14.17
N GLU A 318 2.98 -22.98 -14.17
CA GLU A 318 4.23 -23.31 -13.49
C GLU A 318 5.48 -22.86 -14.27
N SER A 319 5.35 -22.50 -15.56
CA SER A 319 6.47 -21.95 -16.34
C SER A 319 6.93 -20.57 -15.82
N ILE A 320 5.98 -19.72 -15.44
CA ILE A 320 6.23 -18.42 -14.80
C ILE A 320 6.81 -18.64 -13.40
N SER A 321 6.27 -19.62 -12.66
CA SER A 321 6.71 -19.97 -11.31
C SER A 321 8.14 -20.54 -11.29
N LEU A 322 8.49 -21.38 -12.27
CA LEU A 322 9.85 -21.89 -12.46
C LEU A 322 10.81 -20.73 -12.79
N THR A 323 10.43 -19.85 -13.71
CA THR A 323 11.27 -18.70 -14.06
C THR A 323 11.51 -17.78 -12.87
N ALA A 324 10.48 -17.54 -12.05
CA ALA A 324 10.58 -16.78 -10.81
C ALA A 324 11.50 -17.47 -9.80
N LEU A 325 11.32 -18.78 -9.58
CA LEU A 325 12.20 -19.59 -8.72
C LEU A 325 13.67 -19.49 -9.16
N LEU A 326 13.95 -19.74 -10.45
CA LEU A 326 15.30 -19.69 -11.01
C LEU A 326 15.93 -18.29 -10.94
N SER A 327 15.09 -17.24 -10.93
CA SER A 327 15.55 -15.85 -10.89
C SER A 327 15.81 -15.36 -9.47
N HIS A 328 15.01 -15.79 -8.49
CA HIS A 328 15.06 -15.24 -7.13
C HIS A 328 15.80 -16.12 -6.13
N HIS A 329 15.96 -17.42 -6.40
CA HIS A 329 16.49 -18.31 -5.39
C HIS A 329 18.01 -18.10 -5.15
N PRO A 330 18.47 -17.85 -3.89
CA PRO A 330 19.86 -17.53 -3.58
C PRO A 330 20.91 -18.66 -3.76
N TRP A 331 20.53 -19.90 -4.03
CA TRP A 331 21.49 -20.99 -4.34
C TRP A 331 21.52 -21.35 -5.82
N ILE A 332 20.78 -20.63 -6.67
CA ILE A 332 20.78 -20.85 -8.11
C ILE A 332 21.69 -19.81 -8.74
N GLU A 333 22.83 -20.27 -9.25
CA GLU A 333 23.72 -19.44 -10.04
C GLU A 333 23.18 -19.34 -11.46
N ARG A 334 23.03 -18.10 -11.96
CA ARG A 334 22.63 -17.82 -13.33
C ARG A 334 23.81 -17.31 -14.14
N SER A 335 24.00 -17.87 -15.33
CA SER A 335 24.95 -17.36 -16.31
C SER A 335 24.34 -17.34 -17.71
N SER A 336 25.09 -16.85 -18.70
CA SER A 336 24.71 -16.96 -20.11
C SER A 336 24.60 -18.42 -20.60
N ARG A 337 25.16 -19.38 -19.87
CA ARG A 337 25.10 -20.82 -20.18
C ARG A 337 23.86 -21.51 -19.60
N GLY A 338 23.10 -20.84 -18.72
CA GLY A 338 21.93 -21.40 -18.06
C GLY A 338 22.00 -21.30 -16.53
N TYR A 339 21.48 -22.31 -15.84
CA TYR A 339 21.29 -22.38 -14.38
C TYR A 339 22.00 -23.59 -13.79
N ARG A 340 22.57 -23.43 -12.59
CA ARG A 340 23.13 -24.54 -11.80
C ARG A 340 23.02 -24.27 -10.30
N ILE A 341 23.27 -25.28 -9.48
CA ILE A 341 23.49 -25.05 -8.05
C ILE A 341 24.78 -24.26 -7.87
N MET A 342 24.69 -23.22 -7.04
CA MET A 342 25.79 -22.35 -6.70
C MET A 342 26.90 -23.12 -6.00
N ALA A 343 28.14 -22.92 -6.45
CA ALA A 343 29.30 -23.57 -5.85
C ALA A 343 29.49 -23.12 -4.39
N GLU A 344 29.88 -24.05 -3.51
CA GLU A 344 30.10 -23.77 -2.08
C GLU A 344 31.10 -22.62 -1.86
N GLN A 345 32.18 -22.59 -2.64
CA GLN A 345 33.16 -21.49 -2.56
C GLN A 345 32.52 -20.13 -2.85
N LEU A 346 31.60 -20.05 -3.81
CA LEU A 346 30.91 -18.80 -4.13
C LEU A 346 29.96 -18.37 -3.00
N ILE A 347 29.33 -19.35 -2.34
CA ILE A 347 28.52 -19.13 -1.14
C ILE A 347 29.39 -18.54 -0.02
N TYR A 348 30.60 -19.06 0.20
CA TYR A 348 31.53 -18.48 1.19
C TYR A 348 31.97 -17.06 0.81
N ASP A 349 32.36 -16.85 -0.44
CA ASP A 349 32.79 -15.54 -0.94
C ASP A 349 31.68 -14.50 -0.73
N PHE A 350 30.42 -14.83 -1.09
CA PHE A 350 29.27 -13.94 -0.90
C PHE A 350 29.01 -13.60 0.56
N SER A 351 29.10 -14.56 1.48
CA SER A 351 28.95 -14.29 2.92
C SER A 351 30.03 -13.33 3.42
N ARG A 352 31.28 -13.52 3.01
CA ARG A 352 32.41 -12.66 3.38
C ARG A 352 32.26 -11.25 2.82
N ILE A 353 31.84 -11.13 1.56
CA ILE A 353 31.55 -9.83 0.93
C ILE A 353 30.38 -9.13 1.64
N GLY A 354 29.32 -9.88 1.97
CA GLY A 354 28.19 -9.37 2.75
C GLY A 354 28.64 -8.79 4.09
N ARG A 355 29.55 -9.49 4.80
CA ARG A 355 30.16 -9.00 6.04
C ARG A 355 30.97 -7.71 5.84
N ILE A 356 31.80 -7.64 4.79
CA ILE A 356 32.57 -6.42 4.46
C ILE A 356 31.63 -5.23 4.25
N LEU A 357 30.51 -5.45 3.54
CA LEU A 357 29.52 -4.41 3.26
C LEU A 357 28.72 -4.02 4.51
N LEU A 358 28.42 -4.98 5.38
CA LEU A 358 27.75 -4.74 6.66
C LEU A 358 28.61 -3.92 7.63
N GLU A 359 29.90 -4.25 7.71
CA GLU A 359 30.90 -3.55 8.54
C GLU A 359 31.29 -2.19 7.93
N ALA A 360 30.96 -1.93 6.66
CA ALA A 360 31.21 -0.65 6.03
C ALA A 360 30.17 0.40 6.49
N ASP A 361 30.66 1.54 6.97
CA ASP A 361 29.81 2.69 7.31
C ASP A 361 29.47 3.60 6.12
N ARG A 362 30.02 3.29 4.94
CA ARG A 362 29.77 4.02 3.69
C ARG A 362 29.63 3.06 2.51
N PRO A 363 28.95 3.48 1.42
CA PRO A 363 28.95 2.72 0.17
C PRO A 363 30.37 2.47 -0.33
N LEU A 364 30.62 1.26 -0.83
CA LEU A 364 31.91 0.81 -1.34
C LEU A 364 31.85 0.56 -2.85
N THR A 365 32.91 0.91 -3.58
CA THR A 365 33.06 0.50 -4.98
C THR A 365 33.46 -0.97 -5.09
N ARG A 366 33.30 -1.57 -6.27
CA ARG A 366 33.79 -2.92 -6.57
C ARG A 366 35.26 -3.12 -6.18
N ASP A 367 36.13 -2.17 -6.50
CA ASP A 367 37.56 -2.29 -6.21
C ASP A 367 37.85 -2.18 -4.71
N GLU A 368 37.12 -1.33 -3.98
CA GLU A 368 37.22 -1.24 -2.52
C GLU A 368 36.80 -2.55 -1.85
N ILE A 369 35.74 -3.20 -2.34
CA ILE A 369 35.29 -4.51 -1.83
C ILE A 369 36.35 -5.57 -2.08
N LEU A 370 36.89 -5.65 -3.30
CA LEU A 370 37.94 -6.62 -3.65
C LEU A 370 39.20 -6.39 -2.82
N MET A 371 39.62 -5.14 -2.64
CA MET A 371 40.79 -4.78 -1.83
C MET A 371 40.61 -5.19 -0.37
N ARG A 372 39.45 -4.89 0.24
CA ARG A 372 39.15 -5.29 1.62
C ARG A 372 39.06 -6.81 1.76
N TYR A 373 38.55 -7.49 0.75
CA TYR A 373 38.48 -8.95 0.72
C TYR A 373 39.89 -9.55 0.73
N GLU A 374 40.76 -9.09 -0.16
CA GLU A 374 42.16 -9.53 -0.23
C GLU A 374 42.91 -9.26 1.08
N GLN A 375 42.71 -8.08 1.68
CA GLN A 375 43.34 -7.71 2.95
C GLN A 375 42.88 -8.60 4.12
N ALA A 376 41.60 -9.00 4.14
CA ALA A 376 41.03 -9.79 5.23
C ALA A 376 41.29 -11.29 5.08
N TYR A 377 41.27 -11.81 3.85
CA TYR A 377 41.27 -13.25 3.58
C TYR A 377 42.50 -13.75 2.80
N MET A 378 43.39 -12.85 2.37
CA MET A 378 44.63 -13.17 1.63
C MET A 378 44.39 -13.95 0.32
N GLU A 379 43.19 -13.83 -0.26
CA GLU A 379 42.81 -14.45 -1.53
C GLU A 379 41.83 -13.55 -2.29
N ARG A 380 41.52 -13.90 -3.55
CA ARG A 380 40.51 -13.19 -4.37
C ARG A 380 39.23 -14.01 -4.48
N PRO A 381 38.04 -13.37 -4.44
CA PRO A 381 36.78 -14.08 -4.66
C PRO A 381 36.70 -14.60 -6.10
N LEU A 382 36.09 -15.77 -6.30
CA LEU A 382 35.96 -16.41 -7.61
C LEU A 382 35.12 -15.57 -8.58
N SER A 383 34.07 -14.94 -8.08
CA SER A 383 33.20 -14.07 -8.85
C SER A 383 32.53 -13.06 -7.94
N LEU A 384 32.29 -11.87 -8.48
CA LEU A 384 31.60 -10.80 -7.79
C LEU A 384 30.43 -10.35 -8.66
N SER A 385 29.24 -10.81 -8.32
CA SER A 385 27.99 -10.46 -8.98
C SER A 385 27.02 -9.86 -7.98
N MET A 386 26.62 -8.61 -8.20
CA MET A 386 25.63 -7.97 -7.35
C MET A 386 24.28 -8.64 -7.40
N SER A 387 23.85 -9.05 -8.59
CA SER A 387 22.55 -9.68 -8.76
C SER A 387 22.46 -10.96 -7.94
N GLU A 388 23.55 -11.74 -7.86
CA GLU A 388 23.58 -12.96 -7.06
C GLU A 388 23.74 -12.65 -5.56
N LEU A 389 24.55 -11.64 -5.22
CA LEU A 389 24.74 -11.22 -3.84
C LEU A 389 23.44 -10.66 -3.22
N SER A 390 22.65 -9.89 -3.98
CA SER A 390 21.40 -9.28 -3.53
C SER A 390 20.26 -10.29 -3.37
N LYS A 391 20.25 -11.40 -4.14
CA LYS A 391 19.32 -12.53 -3.90
C LYS A 391 19.49 -13.11 -2.51
N ARG A 392 20.73 -13.13 -2.00
CA ARG A 392 21.06 -13.68 -0.67
C ARG A 392 20.92 -12.65 0.44
N PHE A 393 21.30 -11.42 0.17
CA PHE A 393 21.24 -10.32 1.14
C PHE A 393 20.44 -9.17 0.53
N SER A 394 19.12 -9.17 0.72
CA SER A 394 18.22 -8.14 0.18
C SER A 394 18.51 -6.74 0.73
N SER A 395 19.21 -6.63 1.87
CA SER A 395 19.66 -5.36 2.43
C SER A 395 20.77 -4.70 1.61
N ILE A 396 21.42 -5.42 0.70
CA ILE A 396 22.49 -4.88 -0.14
C ILE A 396 21.86 -4.16 -1.35
N THR A 397 22.08 -2.85 -1.43
CA THR A 397 21.57 -2.00 -2.52
C THR A 397 22.70 -1.33 -3.30
N ASN A 398 22.37 -0.87 -4.51
CA ASN A 398 23.27 -0.07 -5.34
C ASN A 398 22.84 1.39 -5.23
N THR A 399 23.67 2.23 -4.62
CA THR A 399 23.29 3.63 -4.36
C THR A 399 23.48 4.50 -5.58
N GLN A 400 24.70 4.68 -6.11
CA GLN A 400 24.99 5.37 -7.38
C GLN A 400 26.33 4.88 -7.96
N ARG A 401 26.49 4.88 -9.30
CA ARG A 401 27.77 4.62 -10.01
C ARG A 401 28.52 3.33 -9.60
N GLY A 402 27.81 2.22 -9.42
CA GLY A 402 28.44 0.94 -9.12
C GLY A 402 29.03 0.84 -7.71
N GLN A 403 28.52 1.65 -6.78
CA GLN A 403 28.80 1.57 -5.35
C GLN A 403 27.72 0.76 -4.63
N TRP A 404 28.15 -0.12 -3.74
CA TRP A 404 27.30 -1.08 -3.05
C TRP A 404 27.27 -0.75 -1.57
N TRP A 405 26.10 -0.86 -0.96
CA TRP A 405 25.91 -0.55 0.46
C TRP A 405 24.97 -1.58 1.09
N TRP A 406 25.33 -2.06 2.26
CA TRP A 406 24.39 -2.64 3.21
C TRP A 406 23.46 -1.58 3.84
N LYS A 407 22.21 -1.51 3.39
CA LYS A 407 21.18 -0.66 3.99
C LYS A 407 20.94 -1.10 5.44
N LYS A 408 21.45 -0.32 6.40
CA LYS A 408 21.13 -0.50 7.82
C LYS A 408 19.67 -0.10 8.01
N ALA A 409 18.87 -0.91 8.69
CA ALA A 409 17.51 -0.52 9.06
C ALA A 409 17.59 0.84 9.77
N CYS A 410 16.81 1.83 9.33
CA CYS A 410 16.71 3.09 10.04
C CYS A 410 16.24 2.80 11.45
N SER A 411 17.17 2.73 12.41
CA SER A 411 16.83 2.89 13.80
C SER A 411 16.19 4.26 13.91
N SER A 412 14.98 4.33 14.45
CA SER A 412 14.41 5.57 14.94
C SER A 412 15.49 6.38 15.67
N PRO A 413 15.53 7.72 15.54
CA PRO A 413 16.54 8.53 16.19
C PRO A 413 16.45 8.23 17.69
N LYS A 414 17.48 7.53 18.21
CA LYS A 414 17.59 7.27 19.63
C LYS A 414 17.84 8.62 20.28
N ASP A 415 16.88 9.07 21.08
CA ASP A 415 17.15 10.09 22.09
C ASP A 415 18.39 9.66 22.87
N ASP A 416 19.44 10.49 22.78
CA ASP A 416 20.69 10.34 23.48
C ASP A 416 20.44 10.37 25.00
N LYS A 417 20.25 9.21 25.61
CA LYS A 417 20.53 9.00 27.02
C LYS A 417 21.35 7.74 27.22
N LYS A 418 22.65 7.99 27.46
CA LYS A 418 23.62 7.07 28.05
C LYS A 418 22.96 6.14 29.08
N SER A 419 22.94 4.85 28.79
CA SER A 419 23.06 3.82 29.82
C SER A 419 23.83 2.63 29.26
N ARG A 420 24.94 2.31 29.94
CA ARG A 420 25.64 1.03 29.79
C ARG A 420 24.69 -0.07 30.26
N SER A 421 24.42 -1.07 29.42
CA SER A 421 24.29 -2.46 29.88
C SER A 421 24.23 -3.43 28.69
N THR A 422 25.14 -4.41 28.77
CA THR A 422 25.06 -5.79 28.24
C THR A 422 24.35 -6.00 26.90
N SER A 423 25.18 -6.10 25.87
CA SER A 423 24.88 -6.75 24.59
C SER A 423 24.26 -8.13 24.79
N CYS A 424 22.94 -8.24 24.65
CA CYS A 424 22.33 -9.48 24.18
C CYS A 424 22.69 -9.57 22.69
N LEU A 425 23.71 -10.36 22.40
CA LEU A 425 24.01 -10.84 21.06
C LEU A 425 22.78 -11.64 20.60
N GLU A 426 21.94 -11.05 19.76
CA GLU A 426 21.16 -11.87 18.83
C GLU A 426 22.16 -12.66 17.99
N PRO A 427 21.96 -13.97 17.77
CA PRO A 427 22.82 -14.74 16.88
C PRO A 427 22.72 -14.09 15.51
N SER A 428 23.85 -13.60 15.00
CA SER A 428 23.87 -12.97 13.70
C SER A 428 23.45 -14.04 12.67
N LEU A 429 22.76 -13.62 11.60
CA LEU A 429 22.52 -14.46 10.42
C LEU A 429 23.80 -15.14 9.89
N PHE A 430 24.98 -14.68 10.32
CA PHE A 430 26.29 -15.24 9.99
C PHE A 430 26.71 -16.38 10.94
N ASP A 431 26.26 -16.41 12.20
CA ASP A 431 26.67 -17.43 13.19
C ASP A 431 25.98 -18.79 12.95
N SER A 432 24.82 -18.79 12.30
CA SER A 432 24.07 -20.03 12.00
C SER A 432 24.63 -20.86 10.83
N PHE A 433 25.65 -20.35 10.12
CA PHE A 433 26.35 -21.07 9.03
C PHE A 433 27.75 -21.56 9.42
N PHE A 434 28.17 -21.30 10.66
CA PHE A 434 29.44 -21.76 11.21
C PHE A 434 29.21 -22.72 12.39
N CYS A 435 28.54 -23.84 12.11
CA CYS A 435 28.61 -25.09 12.88
C CYS A 435 28.49 -26.27 11.92
#